data_AF-A0A9D4A7L1-F1
#
_entry.id   AF-A0A9D4A7L1-F1
#
_cell.length_a   1.000
_cell.length_b   1.000
_cell.length_c   1.000
_cell.angle_alpha   90.00
_cell.angle_beta   90.00
_cell.angle_gamma   90.00
#
_symmetry.space_group_name_H-M   'P 1'
#
loop_
_entity.id
_entity.type
_entity.pdbx_description
1 polymer ?
#
loop_
_entity_poly.entity_id
_entity_poly.type
_entity_poly.pdbx_seq_one_letter_code
_entity_poly.pdbx_strand_id
1 'polypeptide(L)'
;FWNLNIPSKIRIHLWKVANGFVPKLCTLKPHKLVVNMLCLVYKAEEETMNHLFRDIIFTKQVLREIGVVFSTTNMENNWKQWLAVEFVNSSRIMSRNIAISFGALWYNCNKIYHEGIRERCKKQWGL
;
A
#
# COMPACT_ATOMS: atom_id res chain seq x y z
N PHE A 1 1.77 16.46 -0.68
CA PHE A 1 2.74 15.58 -1.39
C PHE A 1 3.75 16.34 -2.24
N TRP A 2 3.34 17.29 -3.07
CA TRP A 2 4.22 17.91 -4.08
C TRP A 2 5.39 18.74 -3.53
N ASN A 3 5.25 19.28 -2.33
CA ASN A 3 6.26 20.07 -1.63
C ASN A 3 7.26 19.22 -0.80
N LEU A 4 7.15 17.88 -0.82
CA LEU A 4 8.09 17.01 -0.14
C LEU A 4 9.34 16.82 -0.99
N ASN A 5 10.51 16.90 -0.36
CA ASN A 5 11.80 16.60 -1.00
C ASN A 5 11.99 15.08 -1.16
N ILE A 6 11.26 14.50 -2.10
CA ILE A 6 11.28 13.07 -2.44
C ILE A 6 11.29 12.87 -3.96
N PRO A 7 11.86 11.76 -4.46
CA PRO A 7 11.87 11.44 -5.89
C PRO A 7 10.48 11.50 -6.52
N SER A 8 10.40 11.98 -7.77
CA SER A 8 9.14 12.14 -8.51
C SER A 8 8.34 10.84 -8.63
N LYS A 9 9.02 9.70 -8.78
CA LYS A 9 8.40 8.38 -8.82
C LYS A 9 7.61 8.06 -7.53
N ILE A 10 8.14 8.47 -6.37
CA ILE A 10 7.47 8.29 -5.07
C ILE A 10 6.28 9.25 -4.96
N ARG A 11 6.39 10.50 -5.43
CA ARG A 11 5.26 11.47 -5.43
C ARG A 11 4.07 10.97 -6.26
N ILE A 12 4.35 10.48 -7.48
CA ILE A 12 3.32 9.91 -8.36
C ILE A 12 2.68 8.69 -7.69
N HIS A 13 3.49 7.85 -7.05
CA HIS A 13 3.00 6.69 -6.32
C HIS A 13 2.09 7.09 -5.15
N LEU A 14 2.49 8.04 -4.31
CA LEU A 14 1.65 8.58 -3.23
C LEU A 14 0.34 9.16 -3.74
N TRP A 15 0.37 9.85 -4.88
CA TRP A 15 -0.85 10.35 -5.50
C TRP A 15 -1.77 9.19 -5.91
N LYS A 16 -1.24 8.11 -6.47
CA LYS A 16 -2.03 6.91 -6.78
C LYS A 16 -2.60 6.27 -5.51
N VAL A 17 -1.77 6.14 -4.47
CA VAL A 17 -2.14 5.62 -3.14
C VAL A 17 -3.29 6.43 -2.56
N ALA A 18 -3.16 7.75 -2.48
CA ALA A 18 -4.17 8.65 -1.94
C ALA A 18 -5.52 8.60 -2.69
N ASN A 19 -5.48 8.36 -4.00
CA ASN A 19 -6.69 8.29 -4.84
C ASN A 19 -7.16 6.84 -5.10
N GLY A 20 -6.53 5.84 -4.49
CA GLY A 20 -6.93 4.45 -4.66
C GLY A 20 -6.60 3.83 -6.04
N PHE A 21 -5.78 4.48 -6.87
CA PHE A 21 -5.36 4.03 -8.22
C PHE A 21 -4.18 3.04 -8.20
N VAL A 22 -3.92 2.45 -7.04
CA VAL A 22 -2.92 1.41 -6.89
C VAL A 22 -3.61 0.08 -7.23
N PRO A 23 -3.07 -0.76 -8.13
CA PRO A 23 -3.73 -1.98 -8.54
C PRO A 23 -4.04 -2.87 -7.33
N LYS A 24 -5.33 -2.91 -6.97
CA LYS A 24 -5.85 -3.86 -5.99
C LYS A 24 -6.14 -5.17 -6.71
N LEU A 25 -6.13 -6.28 -5.97
CA LEU A 25 -6.65 -7.57 -6.42
C LEU A 25 -8.05 -7.44 -7.06
N CYS A 26 -8.92 -6.58 -6.51
CA CYS A 26 -10.29 -6.37 -7.02
C CYS A 26 -10.34 -5.67 -8.40
N THR A 27 -9.34 -4.85 -8.73
CA THR A 27 -9.19 -4.21 -10.06
C THR A 27 -8.62 -5.14 -11.13
N LEU A 28 -8.08 -6.31 -10.74
CA LEU A 28 -7.59 -7.33 -11.68
C LEU A 28 -8.70 -8.33 -12.10
N LYS A 29 -9.90 -8.24 -11.49
CA LYS A 29 -11.09 -9.05 -11.86
C LYS A 29 -11.45 -9.00 -13.35
N PRO A 30 -11.49 -7.83 -14.03
CA PRO A 30 -11.88 -7.77 -15.44
C PRO A 30 -10.88 -8.48 -16.36
N HIS A 31 -9.63 -8.64 -15.91
CA HIS A 31 -8.55 -9.25 -16.69
C HIS A 31 -8.35 -10.75 -16.41
N LYS A 32 -9.18 -11.39 -15.58
CA LYS A 32 -9.09 -12.83 -15.22
C LYS A 32 -7.72 -13.27 -14.64
N LEU A 33 -6.92 -12.34 -14.16
CA LEU A 33 -5.54 -12.63 -13.72
C LEU A 33 -5.44 -13.15 -12.28
N VAL A 34 -6.49 -13.02 -11.45
CA VAL A 34 -6.46 -13.51 -10.06
C VAL A 34 -7.82 -14.02 -9.60
N VAL A 35 -7.83 -15.24 -9.03
CA VAL A 35 -9.02 -15.96 -8.52
C VAL A 35 -9.32 -15.66 -7.03
N ASN A 36 -8.37 -15.07 -6.30
CA ASN A 36 -8.47 -14.88 -4.86
C ASN A 36 -8.41 -13.39 -4.47
N MET A 37 -9.46 -12.89 -3.80
CA MET A 37 -9.59 -11.48 -3.37
C MET A 37 -8.89 -11.17 -2.05
N LEU A 38 -8.37 -12.21 -1.40
CA LEU A 38 -7.72 -12.07 -0.11
C LEU A 38 -6.33 -11.47 -0.28
N CYS A 39 -5.96 -10.53 0.59
CA CYS A 39 -4.61 -9.96 0.62
C CYS A 39 -3.56 -11.09 0.51
N LEU A 40 -2.65 -11.05 -0.46
CA LEU A 40 -1.69 -12.16 -0.65
C LEU A 40 -0.76 -12.35 0.55
N VAL A 41 -0.64 -11.33 1.40
CA VAL A 41 0.17 -11.33 2.61
C VAL A 41 -0.55 -12.05 3.76
N TYR A 42 -1.85 -11.83 3.95
CA TYR A 42 -2.59 -12.32 5.13
C TYR A 42 -3.69 -13.34 4.82
N LYS A 43 -4.18 -13.35 3.58
CA LYS A 43 -5.20 -14.25 3.03
C LYS A 43 -6.50 -14.34 3.85
N ALA A 44 -6.89 -13.28 4.57
CA ALA A 44 -8.10 -13.32 5.42
C ALA A 44 -9.16 -12.27 5.06
N GLU A 45 -8.78 -11.09 4.56
CA GLU A 45 -9.71 -9.98 4.25
C GLU A 45 -9.49 -9.44 2.83
N GLU A 46 -10.52 -8.75 2.30
CA GLU A 46 -10.46 -8.04 1.04
C GLU A 46 -9.40 -6.93 1.08
N GLU A 47 -8.55 -6.87 0.07
CA GLU A 47 -7.47 -5.90 0.03
C GLU A 47 -7.97 -4.47 -0.25
N THR A 48 -8.05 -3.65 0.80
CA THR A 48 -8.34 -2.22 0.73
C THR A 48 -7.07 -1.38 1.00
N MET A 49 -7.10 -0.07 0.72
CA MET A 49 -5.97 0.83 1.06
C MET A 49 -5.76 0.94 2.57
N ASN A 50 -6.87 1.00 3.33
CA ASN A 50 -6.85 0.95 4.79
C ASN A 50 -6.17 -0.35 5.24
N HIS A 51 -6.61 -1.49 4.70
CA HIS A 51 -5.99 -2.78 5.02
C HIS A 51 -4.48 -2.78 4.71
N LEU A 52 -4.09 -2.46 3.48
CA LEU A 52 -2.70 -2.56 3.02
C LEU A 52 -1.74 -1.63 3.78
N PHE A 53 -2.15 -0.38 4.03
CA PHE A 53 -1.25 0.67 4.51
C PHE A 53 -1.46 1.08 5.97
N ARG A 54 -2.62 0.77 6.57
CA ARG A 54 -2.98 1.17 7.94
C ARG A 54 -3.21 -0.02 8.86
N ASP A 55 -3.98 -1.02 8.44
CA ASP A 55 -4.55 -2.01 9.38
C ASP A 55 -3.72 -3.28 9.49
N ILE A 56 -2.99 -3.68 8.45
CA ILE A 56 -2.14 -4.88 8.49
C ILE A 56 -1.06 -4.74 9.57
N ILE A 57 -1.00 -5.76 10.45
CA ILE A 57 -0.03 -5.88 11.54
C ILE A 57 1.41 -5.79 11.03
N PHE A 58 1.71 -6.48 9.91
CA PHE A 58 3.03 -6.40 9.25
C PHE A 58 3.41 -4.97 8.86
N THR A 59 2.48 -4.22 8.25
CA THR A 59 2.70 -2.81 7.89
C THR A 59 2.95 -1.98 9.15
N LYS A 60 2.16 -2.15 10.21
CA LYS A 60 2.40 -1.46 11.49
C LYS A 60 3.76 -1.79 12.10
N GLN A 61 4.21 -3.05 12.03
CA GLN A 61 5.51 -3.48 12.53
C GLN A 61 6.66 -2.87 11.73
N VAL A 62 6.64 -3.00 10.39
CA VAL A 62 7.65 -2.42 9.50
C VAL A 62 7.75 -0.91 9.70
N LEU A 63 6.60 -0.22 9.78
CA LEU A 63 6.56 1.22 9.99
C LEU A 63 7.12 1.61 11.36
N ARG A 64 6.78 0.88 12.42
CA ARG A 64 7.32 1.13 13.76
C ARG A 64 8.84 0.93 13.81
N GLU A 65 9.38 -0.10 13.16
CA GLU A 65 10.83 -0.38 13.14
C GLU A 65 11.64 0.73 12.47
N ILE A 66 11.08 1.40 11.47
CA ILE A 66 11.72 2.54 10.79
C ILE A 66 11.30 3.90 11.40
N GLY A 67 10.68 3.88 12.59
CA GLY A 67 10.31 5.08 13.35
C GLY A 67 9.11 5.86 12.79
N VAL A 68 8.29 5.24 11.93
CA VAL A 68 7.02 5.80 11.47
C VAL A 68 5.91 5.39 12.44
N VAL A 69 5.34 6.38 13.12
CA VAL A 69 4.22 6.20 14.04
C VAL A 69 3.06 7.04 13.53
N PHE A 70 1.92 6.40 13.26
CA PHE A 70 0.68 7.10 12.91
C PHE A 70 0.00 7.65 14.16
N SER A 71 -0.81 8.70 13.97
CA SER A 71 -1.61 9.24 15.06
C SER A 71 -2.59 8.19 15.58
N THR A 72 -2.56 7.95 16.89
CA THR A 72 -3.55 7.10 17.57
C THR A 72 -4.92 7.77 17.69
N THR A 73 -5.00 9.08 17.46
CA THR A 73 -6.24 9.88 17.59
C THR A 73 -6.95 10.09 16.25
N ASN A 74 -6.34 9.72 15.13
CA ASN A 74 -6.96 9.86 13.81
C ASN A 74 -7.98 8.74 13.54
N MET A 75 -9.24 9.04 13.82
CA MET A 75 -10.36 8.12 13.64
C MET A 75 -11.05 8.23 12.26
N GLU A 76 -10.46 8.96 11.31
CA GLU A 76 -11.05 9.11 9.98
C GLU A 76 -11.14 7.76 9.26
N ASN A 77 -12.31 7.47 8.68
CA ASN A 77 -12.60 6.21 8.00
C ASN A 77 -12.33 6.31 6.50
N ASN A 78 -12.50 7.50 5.92
CA ASN A 78 -12.18 7.74 4.54
C ASN A 78 -10.66 7.75 4.36
N TRP A 79 -10.14 6.79 3.60
CA TRP A 79 -8.69 6.64 3.36
C TRP A 79 -7.99 7.95 2.95
N LYS A 80 -8.58 8.70 2.02
CA LYS A 80 -7.95 9.91 1.48
C LYS A 80 -7.92 11.03 2.52
N GLN A 81 -9.00 11.17 3.29
CA GLN A 81 -9.07 12.14 4.39
C GLN A 81 -8.15 11.71 5.54
N TRP A 82 -8.13 10.43 5.90
CA TRP A 82 -7.25 9.88 6.93
C TRP A 82 -5.79 10.17 6.60
N LEU A 83 -5.38 9.90 5.35
CA LEU A 83 -4.04 10.17 4.86
C LEU A 83 -3.72 11.68 4.88
N ALA A 84 -4.68 12.52 4.52
CA ALA A 84 -4.48 13.97 4.57
C ALA A 84 -4.25 14.45 6.01
N VAL A 85 -5.06 13.98 6.96
CA VAL A 85 -4.91 14.29 8.40
C VAL A 85 -3.56 13.83 8.93
N GLU A 86 -3.12 12.61 8.62
CA GLU A 86 -1.79 12.12 9.02
C GLU A 86 -0.67 13.01 8.48
N PHE A 87 -0.73 13.41 7.22
CA PHE A 87 0.31 14.24 6.61
C PHE A 87 0.31 15.68 7.12
N VAL A 88 -0.86 16.25 7.45
CA VAL A 88 -0.97 17.59 8.03
C VAL A 88 -0.42 17.62 9.45
N ASN A 89 -0.69 16.58 10.24
CA ASN A 89 -0.25 16.49 11.63
C ASN A 89 1.20 16.01 11.78
N SER A 90 1.85 15.59 10.68
CA SER A 90 3.22 15.09 10.66
C SER A 90 4.23 16.19 10.39
N SER A 91 5.43 16.07 10.99
CA SER A 91 6.59 16.87 10.57
C SER A 91 6.99 16.53 9.14
N ARG A 92 7.72 17.43 8.45
CA ARG A 92 8.21 17.16 7.08
C ARG A 92 9.07 15.89 6.99
N ILE A 93 9.84 15.59 8.03
CA ILE A 93 10.66 14.38 8.12
C ILE A 93 9.76 13.15 8.24
N MET A 94 8.76 13.19 9.12
CA MET A 94 7.80 12.10 9.28
C MET A 94 6.99 11.86 8.00
N SER A 95 6.48 12.92 7.37
CA SER A 95 5.78 12.82 6.07
C SER A 95 6.66 12.21 4.99
N ARG A 96 7.96 12.50 4.99
CA ARG A 96 8.92 11.90 4.06
C ARG A 96 9.12 10.41 4.38
N ASN A 97 9.22 10.03 5.64
CA ASN A 97 9.36 8.63 6.03
C ASN A 97 8.11 7.85 5.64
N ILE A 98 6.90 8.32 5.99
CA ILE A 98 5.62 7.72 5.57
C ILE A 98 5.59 7.52 4.05
N ALA A 99 5.95 8.55 3.29
CA ALA A 99 5.99 8.54 1.84
C ALA A 99 6.91 7.44 1.26
N ILE A 100 8.13 7.31 1.79
CA ILE A 100 9.10 6.31 1.37
C ILE A 100 8.61 4.91 1.75
N SER A 101 8.11 4.73 2.97
CA SER A 101 7.62 3.46 3.46
C SER A 101 6.44 2.94 2.65
N PHE A 102 5.49 3.80 2.29
CA PHE A 102 4.38 3.41 1.41
C PHE A 102 4.87 2.98 0.04
N GLY A 103 5.85 3.69 -0.52
CA GLY A 103 6.49 3.28 -1.77
C GLY A 103 7.18 1.92 -1.69
N ALA A 104 7.87 1.63 -0.58
CA ALA A 104 8.55 0.36 -0.36
C ALA A 104 7.58 -0.80 -0.12
N LEU A 105 6.57 -0.60 0.73
CA LEU A 105 5.49 -1.57 0.99
C LEU A 105 4.79 -1.92 -0.31
N TRP A 106 4.41 -0.90 -1.08
CA TRP A 106 3.82 -1.12 -2.39
C TRP A 106 4.73 -1.89 -3.32
N TYR A 107 6.00 -1.50 -3.46
CA TYR A 107 6.95 -2.18 -4.33
C TYR A 107 7.06 -3.67 -3.98
N ASN A 108 7.14 -3.99 -2.69
CA ASN A 108 7.18 -5.36 -2.20
C ASN A 108 5.88 -6.13 -2.52
N CYS A 109 4.72 -5.52 -2.27
CA CYS A 109 3.43 -6.12 -2.65
C CYS A 109 3.34 -6.35 -4.15
N ASN A 110 3.72 -5.37 -4.97
CA ASN A 110 3.73 -5.47 -6.42
C ASN A 110 4.68 -6.55 -6.93
N LYS A 111 5.85 -6.69 -6.31
CA LYS A 111 6.80 -7.76 -6.61
C LYS A 111 6.17 -9.12 -6.33
N ILE A 112 5.54 -9.30 -5.17
CA ILE A 112 4.79 -10.52 -4.82
C ILE A 112 3.65 -10.77 -5.82
N TYR A 113 2.95 -9.73 -6.28
CA TYR A 113 1.93 -9.87 -7.32
C TYR A 113 2.51 -10.38 -8.63
N HIS A 114 3.55 -9.73 -9.16
CA HIS A 114 4.13 -10.10 -10.44
C HIS A 114 4.86 -11.45 -10.41
N GLU A 115 5.59 -11.75 -9.33
CA GLU A 115 6.28 -13.03 -9.15
C GLU A 115 5.30 -14.16 -8.82
N GLY A 116 4.34 -13.91 -7.92
CA GLY A 116 3.32 -14.89 -7.55
C GLY A 116 2.31 -15.19 -8.66
N ILE A 117 2.02 -14.23 -9.54
CA ILE A 117 1.26 -14.48 -10.78
C ILE A 117 2.09 -15.30 -11.76
N ARG A 118 3.37 -14.98 -11.96
CA ARG A 118 4.27 -15.78 -12.82
C ARG A 118 4.32 -17.24 -12.39
N GLU A 119 4.48 -17.51 -11.10
CA GLU A 119 4.55 -18.88 -10.58
C GLU A 119 3.21 -19.63 -10.68
N ARG A 120 2.07 -18.93 -10.52
CA ARG A 120 0.75 -19.54 -10.74
C ARG A 120 0.51 -19.85 -12.21
N CYS A 121 0.91 -18.95 -13.12
CA CYS A 121 0.85 -19.18 -14.56
C CYS A 121 1.71 -20.37 -14.96
N LYS A 122 2.97 -20.48 -14.47
CA LYS A 122 3.81 -21.65 -14.75
C LYS A 122 3.15 -22.96 -14.32
N LYS A 123 2.62 -23.01 -13.09
CA LYS A 123 1.91 -24.20 -12.59
C LYS A 123 0.62 -24.53 -13.34
N GLN A 124 -0.10 -23.52 -13.82
CA GLN A 124 -1.36 -23.72 -14.55
C GLN A 124 -1.15 -24.06 -16.03
N TRP A 125 0.00 -23.71 -16.59
CA TRP A 125 0.36 -23.97 -17.99
C TRP A 125 1.47 -25.03 -18.17
N GLY A 126 1.89 -25.70 -17.09
CA GLY A 126 2.84 -26.82 -17.15
C GLY A 126 4.22 -26.47 -17.70
N LEU A 127 4.73 -25.27 -17.38
CA LEU A 127 6.09 -24.82 -17.73
C LEU A 127 7.03 -24.88 -16.53
#